data_AF-A0A957F8F2-F1
#
_entry.id   AF-A0A957F8F2-F1
#
_cell.length_a   1.000
_cell.length_b   1.000
_cell.length_c   1.000
_cell.angle_alpha   90.00
_cell.angle_beta   90.00
_cell.angle_gamma   90.00
#
_symmetry.space_group_name_H-M   'P 1'
#
loop_
_entity.id
_entity.type
_entity.pdbx_description
1 polymer ?
#
loop_
_entity_poly.entity_id
_entity_poly.type
_entity_poly.pdbx_seq_one_letter_code
_entity_poly.pdbx_strand_id
1 'polypeptide(L)'
;AGQASGPARVLHDTRQPPAVRPGDILVAANAGPLWTPYFPLLGGLVLEEGSLGQHAAATARELGIPAIIQLPDATRRIPDGARVRIDGAAGTITRL
;
A
#
# COMPACT_ATOMS: atom_id res chain seq x y z
N ALA A 1 6.78 5.10 10.31
CA ALA A 1 6.15 6.34 9.82
C ALA A 1 7.11 6.98 8.83
N GLY A 2 6.62 7.44 7.69
CA GLY A 2 7.46 7.97 6.60
C GLY A 2 6.62 8.40 5.41
N GLN A 3 7.29 8.97 4.42
CA GLN A 3 6.69 9.36 3.14
C GLN A 3 7.32 8.56 2.01
N ALA A 4 6.53 8.25 0.99
CA ALA A 4 7.00 7.61 -0.23
C ALA A 4 6.28 8.16 -1.45
N SER A 5 6.88 8.01 -2.63
CA SER A 5 6.25 8.36 -3.89
C SER A 5 6.61 7.33 -4.95
N GLY A 6 5.64 6.96 -5.79
CA GLY A 6 5.81 5.91 -6.79
C GLY A 6 4.55 5.71 -7.62
N PRO A 7 4.58 4.79 -8.60
CA PRO A 7 3.38 4.36 -9.30
C PRO A 7 2.46 3.60 -8.34
N ALA A 8 1.17 3.91 -8.36
CA ALA A 8 0.17 3.12 -7.66
C ALA A 8 0.01 1.76 -8.36
N ARG A 9 -0.07 0.69 -7.57
CA ARG A 9 -0.50 -0.64 -7.99
C ARG A 9 -1.78 -0.97 -7.27
N VAL A 10 -2.89 -0.83 -7.98
CA VAL A 10 -4.22 -0.92 -7.40
C VAL A 10 -4.74 -2.33 -7.55
N LEU A 11 -5.15 -2.93 -6.45
CA LEU A 11 -5.66 -4.29 -6.38
C LEU A 11 -7.13 -4.31 -6.04
N HIS A 12 -7.90 -4.80 -7.00
CA HIS A 12 -9.32 -5.08 -6.83
C HIS A 12 -9.60 -6.54 -6.45
N ASP A 13 -8.70 -7.47 -6.77
CA ASP A 13 -8.79 -8.89 -6.40
C ASP A 13 -7.48 -9.35 -5.74
N THR A 14 -7.54 -9.67 -4.46
CA THR A 14 -6.36 -10.07 -3.67
C THR A 14 -5.88 -11.50 -3.94
N ARG A 15 -6.59 -12.25 -4.80
CA ARG A 15 -6.19 -13.61 -5.24
C ARG A 15 -5.18 -13.58 -6.38
N GLN A 16 -5.01 -12.44 -7.06
CA GLN A 16 -4.03 -12.27 -8.13
C GLN A 16 -2.91 -11.32 -7.67
N PRO A 17 -1.65 -11.78 -7.60
CA PRO A 17 -0.54 -10.86 -7.37
C PRO A 17 -0.40 -9.90 -8.56
N PRO A 18 -0.34 -8.57 -8.37
CA PRO A 18 -0.13 -7.64 -9.44
C PRO A 18 1.34 -7.71 -9.82
N ALA A 19 1.66 -7.16 -10.98
CA ALA A 19 3.03 -6.91 -11.37
C ALA A 19 3.62 -5.75 -10.52
N VAL A 20 3.93 -6.02 -9.25
CA VAL A 20 4.65 -5.10 -8.37
C VAL A 20 6.10 -5.00 -8.83
N ARG A 21 6.59 -3.78 -8.93
CA ARG A 21 7.99 -3.46 -9.19
C ARG A 21 8.61 -2.73 -7.99
N PRO A 22 9.94 -2.75 -7.85
CA PRO A 22 10.63 -1.96 -6.83
C PRO A 22 10.17 -0.50 -6.81
N GLY A 23 9.75 0.00 -5.65
CA GLY A 23 9.30 1.37 -5.44
C GLY A 23 7.82 1.65 -5.74
N ASP A 24 7.05 0.66 -6.19
CA ASP A 24 5.60 0.81 -6.37
C ASP A 24 4.88 1.03 -5.04
N ILE A 25 3.77 1.77 -5.09
CA ILE A 25 2.87 1.99 -3.95
C ILE A 25 1.69 1.03 -4.09
N LEU A 26 1.61 0.02 -3.22
CA LEU A 26 0.50 -0.93 -3.22
C LEU A 26 -0.76 -0.27 -2.65
N VAL A 27 -1.87 -0.32 -3.37
CA VAL A 27 -3.18 0.15 -2.93
C VAL A 27 -4.16 -1.01 -3.03
N ALA A 28 -4.69 -1.49 -1.90
CA ALA A 28 -5.56 -2.67 -1.89
C ALA A 28 -6.65 -2.53 -0.82
N ALA A 29 -7.73 -3.31 -0.94
CA ALA A 29 -8.72 -3.39 0.13
C ALA A 29 -8.07 -3.95 1.41
N ASN A 30 -7.35 -5.07 1.29
CA ASN A 30 -6.57 -5.68 2.35
C ASN A 30 -5.38 -6.47 1.76
N ALA A 31 -4.39 -6.82 2.58
CA ALA A 31 -3.25 -7.66 2.21
C ALA A 31 -3.08 -8.81 3.21
N GLY A 32 -3.34 -10.03 2.77
CA GLY A 32 -3.10 -11.25 3.55
C GLY A 32 -1.65 -11.77 3.52
N PRO A 33 -1.36 -12.91 4.16
CA PRO A 33 -0.01 -13.47 4.24
C PRO A 33 0.67 -13.74 2.90
N LEU A 34 -0.11 -14.04 1.85
CA LEU A 34 0.37 -14.26 0.48
C LEU A 34 1.13 -13.06 -0.11
N TRP A 35 0.93 -11.86 0.46
CA TRP A 35 1.56 -10.63 0.01
C TRP A 35 2.95 -10.40 0.61
N THR A 36 3.28 -11.10 1.70
CA THR A 36 4.54 -10.95 2.44
C THR A 36 5.78 -11.00 1.54
N PRO A 37 5.89 -11.91 0.54
CA PRO A 37 7.06 -11.95 -0.34
C PRO A 37 7.27 -10.69 -1.20
N TYR A 38 6.21 -9.90 -1.43
CA TYR A 38 6.26 -8.69 -2.26
C TYR A 38 6.59 -7.43 -1.47
N PHE A 39 6.43 -7.45 -0.14
CA PHE A 39 6.64 -6.27 0.70
C PHE A 39 8.04 -5.66 0.53
N PRO A 40 9.14 -6.43 0.41
CA PRO A 40 10.47 -5.86 0.17
C PRO A 40 10.60 -5.03 -1.12
N LEU A 41 9.67 -5.18 -2.08
CA LEU A 41 9.65 -4.40 -3.31
C LEU A 41 8.91 -3.07 -3.15
N LEU A 42 8.05 -2.94 -2.15
CA LEU A 42 7.15 -1.81 -2.03
C LEU A 42 7.88 -0.54 -1.60
N GLY A 43 7.60 0.55 -2.31
CA GLY A 43 7.91 1.89 -1.82
C GLY A 43 6.92 2.36 -0.76
N GLY A 44 5.70 1.81 -0.75
CA GLY A 44 4.65 2.17 0.19
C GLY A 44 3.44 1.24 0.14
N LEU A 45 2.62 1.29 1.19
CA LEU A 45 1.43 0.45 1.38
C LEU A 45 0.21 1.29 1.76
N VAL A 46 -0.91 1.06 1.10
CA VAL A 46 -2.21 1.67 1.43
C VAL A 46 -3.27 0.58 1.46
N LEU A 47 -3.91 0.42 2.62
CA LEU A 47 -5.01 -0.53 2.81
C LEU A 47 -6.31 0.21 3.19
N GLU A 48 -7.40 -0.16 2.53
CA GLU A 48 -8.74 0.37 2.86
C GLU A 48 -9.26 -0.20 4.18
N GLU A 49 -8.89 -1.45 4.49
CA GLU A 49 -9.39 -2.21 5.64
C GLU A 49 -8.25 -2.69 6.57
N GLY A 50 -8.68 -3.18 7.73
CA GLY A 50 -7.81 -3.78 8.73
C GLY A 50 -7.45 -2.85 9.87
N SER A 51 -6.35 -3.14 10.56
CA SER A 51 -5.93 -2.41 11.76
C SER A 51 -4.41 -2.27 11.83
N LEU A 52 -3.93 -1.36 12.67
CA LEU A 52 -2.48 -1.18 12.90
C LEU A 52 -1.80 -2.39 13.56
N GLY A 53 -2.55 -3.29 14.17
CA GLY A 53 -2.04 -4.51 14.79
C GLY A 53 -2.04 -5.73 13.86
N GLN A 54 -2.55 -5.62 12.64
CA GLN A 54 -2.62 -6.74 11.71
C GLN A 54 -1.26 -7.10 11.12
N HIS A 55 -1.13 -8.33 10.62
CA HIS A 55 0.10 -8.84 9.99
C HIS A 55 0.71 -7.87 8.98
N ALA A 56 -0.07 -7.40 8.00
CA ALA A 56 0.41 -6.47 6.98
C ALA A 56 0.95 -5.15 7.57
N ALA A 57 0.31 -4.60 8.59
CA ALA A 57 0.78 -3.37 9.23
C ALA A 57 2.08 -3.60 10.02
N ALA A 58 2.19 -4.74 10.72
CA ALA A 58 3.40 -5.13 11.43
C ALA A 58 4.58 -5.34 10.48
N THR A 59 4.39 -6.14 9.42
CA THR A 59 5.44 -6.41 8.42
C THR A 59 5.88 -5.15 7.70
N ALA A 60 4.96 -4.26 7.32
CA ALA A 60 5.33 -2.97 6.72
C ALA A 60 6.23 -2.15 7.65
N ARG A 61 5.91 -2.13 8.96
CA ARG A 61 6.70 -1.41 9.96
C ARG A 61 8.08 -2.02 10.18
N GLU A 62 8.17 -3.35 10.23
CA GLU A 62 9.44 -4.09 10.36
C GLU A 62 10.37 -3.83 9.17
N LEU A 63 9.81 -3.71 7.97
CA LEU A 63 10.56 -3.43 6.74
C LEU A 63 10.77 -1.94 6.47
N GLY A 64 10.31 -1.05 7.37
CA GLY A 64 10.43 0.39 7.21
C GLY A 64 9.59 1.00 6.08
N ILE A 65 8.57 0.28 5.60
CA ILE A 65 7.71 0.70 4.50
C ILE A 65 6.68 1.73 5.03
N PRO A 66 6.61 2.93 4.44
CA PRO A 66 5.52 3.88 4.73
C PRO A 66 4.16 3.25 4.45
N ALA A 67 3.27 3.25 5.45
CA ALA A 67 1.98 2.58 5.36
C ALA A 67 0.84 3.48 5.84
N ILE A 68 -0.30 3.42 5.13
CA ILE A 68 -1.58 3.96 5.55
C ILE A 68 -2.55 2.79 5.66
N ILE A 69 -3.18 2.64 6.81
CA ILE A 69 -4.18 1.60 7.07
C ILE A 69 -5.51 2.31 7.37
N GLN A 70 -6.63 1.75 6.92
CA GLN A 70 -7.96 2.33 7.05
C GLN A 70 -8.17 3.60 6.22
N LEU A 71 -7.76 3.57 4.95
CA LEU A 71 -8.08 4.64 3.99
C LEU A 71 -9.20 4.19 3.03
N PRO A 72 -10.48 4.38 3.39
CA PRO A 72 -11.60 3.87 2.60
C PRO A 72 -11.65 4.48 1.20
N ASP A 73 -12.17 3.69 0.25
CA ASP A 73 -12.31 4.02 -1.18
C ASP A 73 -10.99 4.32 -1.92
N ALA A 74 -9.81 4.08 -1.33
CA ALA A 74 -8.53 4.29 -1.99
C ALA A 74 -8.40 3.51 -3.31
N THR A 75 -8.83 2.25 -3.36
CA THR A 75 -8.77 1.41 -4.56
C THR A 75 -9.69 1.93 -5.66
N ARG A 76 -10.79 2.60 -5.30
CA ARG A 76 -11.73 3.18 -6.27
C ARG A 76 -11.30 4.56 -6.76
N ARG A 77 -10.62 5.33 -5.90
CA ARG A 77 -10.28 6.73 -6.16
C ARG A 77 -8.92 6.91 -6.84
N ILE A 78 -7.99 5.99 -6.60
CA ILE A 78 -6.66 6.03 -7.17
C ILE A 78 -6.64 5.13 -8.42
N PRO A 79 -6.36 5.67 -9.61
CA PRO A 79 -6.20 4.83 -10.79
C PRO A 79 -4.90 4.01 -10.73
N ASP A 80 -4.95 2.78 -11.21
CA ASP A 80 -3.74 1.97 -11.36
C ASP A 80 -2.70 2.67 -12.24
N GLY A 81 -1.43 2.56 -11.85
CA GLY A 81 -0.30 3.21 -12.49
C GLY A 81 -0.18 4.72 -12.26
N ALA A 82 -1.16 5.36 -11.59
CA ALA A 82 -1.08 6.78 -11.28
C ALA A 82 0.12 7.06 -10.37
N ARG A 83 0.86 8.14 -10.64
CA ARG A 83 1.94 8.55 -9.75
C ARG A 83 1.34 9.17 -8.49
N VAL A 84 1.72 8.67 -7.33
CA VAL A 84 1.17 9.11 -6.04
C VAL A 84 2.27 9.38 -5.04
N ARG A 85 1.95 10.20 -4.04
CA ARG A 85 2.70 10.36 -2.80
C ARG A 85 1.84 9.92 -1.63
N ILE A 86 2.42 9.18 -0.70
CA ILE A 86 1.79 8.83 0.57
C ILE A 86 2.57 9.44 1.74
N ASP A 87 1.84 9.80 2.79
CA ASP A 87 2.36 10.12 4.10
C ASP A 87 1.69 9.22 5.14
N GLY A 88 2.45 8.26 5.67
CA GLY A 88 1.95 7.31 6.65
C GLY A 88 1.70 7.91 8.04
N ALA A 89 2.26 9.07 8.36
CA ALA A 89 1.98 9.78 9.61
C ALA A 89 0.71 10.62 9.50
N ALA A 90 0.53 11.31 8.37
CA ALA A 90 -0.66 12.13 8.12
C ALA A 90 -1.87 11.30 7.65
N GLY A 91 -1.66 10.05 7.23
CA GLY A 91 -2.73 9.20 6.68
C GLY A 91 -3.23 9.68 5.32
N THR A 92 -2.37 10.33 4.52
CA THR A 92 -2.79 10.98 3.27
C THR A 92 -2.14 10.34 2.05
N ILE A 93 -2.91 10.24 0.97
CA ILE A 93 -2.43 9.91 -0.37
C ILE A 93 -2.81 11.04 -1.33
N THR A 94 -1.85 11.48 -2.14
CA THR A 94 -2.05 12.56 -3.12
C THR A 94 -1.56 12.11 -4.49
N ARG A 95 -2.34 12.38 -5.54
CA ARG A 95 -1.92 12.15 -6.93
C ARG A 95 -0.97 13.26 -7.38
N LEU A 96 0.10 12.88 -8.09
CA LEU A 96 1.11 13.77 -8.66
C LEU A 96 0.87 14.00 -10.15
#